data_AF-A0A644U619-F1
#
_entry.id   AF-A0A644U619-F1
#
_cell.length_a   1.000
_cell.length_b   1.000
_cell.length_c   1.000
_cell.angle_alpha   90.00
_cell.angle_beta   90.00
_cell.angle_gamma   90.00
#
_symmetry.space_group_name_H-M   'P 1'
#
loop_
_entity.id
_entity.type
_entity.pdbx_description
1 polymer ?
#
loop_
_entity_poly.entity_id
_entity_poly.type
_entity_poly.pdbx_seq_one_letter_code
_entity_poly.pdbx_strand_id
1 'polypeptide(L)' 'MGNFKIYAEGSDKYIESLTYPRFRGKITFSGKLSDIENIEFFDQNVSVMEAARVMREAGEYIIKNSK' A
#
# COMPACT_ATOMS: atom_id res chain seq x y z
N MET A 1 3.52 9.11 12.50
CA MET A 1 3.30 9.31 11.04
C MET A 1 4.07 8.24 10.23
N GLY A 2 3.99 6.96 10.63
CA GLY A 2 4.93 5.92 10.19
C GLY A 2 4.32 4.53 10.02
N ASN A 3 3.06 4.46 9.56
CA ASN A 3 2.39 3.18 9.34
C ASN A 3 2.71 2.56 7.98
N PHE A 4 3.32 3.31 7.06
CA PHE A 4 3.60 2.86 5.69
C PHE A 4 5.05 3.10 5.31
N LYS A 5 5.58 2.20 4.48
CA LYS A 5 6.90 2.30 3.87
C LYS A 5 6.76 2.11 2.37
N ILE A 6 7.34 3.03 1.59
CA ILE A 6 7.50 2.87 0.14
C ILE A 6 8.96 2.53 -0.14
N TYR A 7 9.20 1.53 -0.98
CA TYR A 7 10.53 1.15 -1.42
C TYR A 7 10.51 0.66 -2.86
N ALA A 8 11.68 0.61 -3.48
CA ALA A 8 11.87 0.06 -4.82
C ALA A 8 12.56 -1.31 -4.71
N GLU A 9 12.14 -2.24 -5.55
CA GLU A 9 12.80 -3.54 -5.75
C GLU A 9 12.97 -3.74 -7.25
N GLY A 10 14.19 -3.51 -7.75
CA GLY A 10 14.47 -3.44 -9.18
C GLY A 10 13.76 -2.26 -9.85
N SER A 11 13.00 -2.53 -10.91
CA SER A 11 12.17 -1.53 -11.62
C SER A 11 10.82 -1.28 -10.95
N ASP A 12 10.46 -2.08 -9.95
CA ASP A 12 9.15 -2.06 -9.34
C ASP A 12 9.15 -1.25 -8.05
N LYS A 13 8.02 -0.59 -7.78
CA LYS A 13 7.80 0.17 -6.54
C LYS A 13 6.75 -0.54 -5.70
N TYR A 14 6.97 -0.61 -4.40
CA TYR A 14 6.08 -1.28 -3.46
C TYR A 14 5.70 -0.34 -2.32
N ILE A 15 4.53 -0.60 -1.75
CA ILE A 15 4.09 -0.05 -0.47
C ILE A 15 3.83 -1.18 0.51
N GLU A 16 4.27 -0.98 1.74
CA GLU A 16 3.98 -1.87 2.87
C GLU A 16 3.28 -1.12 3.99
N SER A 17 2.26 -1.76 4.57
CA SER A 17 1.72 -1.37 5.87
C SER A 17 2.51 -2.07 6.98
N LEU A 18 3.11 -1.29 7.87
CA LEU A 18 3.90 -1.75 9.01
C LEU A 18 3.03 -2.01 10.25
N THR A 19 1.77 -1.55 10.24
CA THR A 19 0.82 -1.66 11.35
C THR A 19 -0.40 -2.46 10.92
N TYR A 20 -1.04 -3.18 11.84
CA TYR A 20 -2.19 -4.03 11.54
C TYR A 20 -3.34 -3.27 10.81
N PRO A 21 -3.91 -3.85 9.75
CA PRO A 21 -3.44 -5.04 9.05
C PRO A 21 -2.21 -4.75 8.18
N ARG A 22 -1.19 -5.62 8.31
CA ARG A 22 0.06 -5.55 7.56
C ARG A 22 -0.15 -6.18 6.19
N PHE A 23 0.30 -5.47 5.18
CA PHE A 23 0.22 -5.92 3.79
C PHE A 23 1.38 -5.37 2.98
N ARG A 24 1.65 -6.00 1.84
CA ARG A 24 2.51 -5.48 0.77
C ARG A 24 1.69 -5.36 -0.51
N GLY A 25 1.88 -4.27 -1.25
CA GLY A 25 1.26 -4.08 -2.56
C GLY A 25 2.25 -3.44 -3.54
N LYS A 26 2.16 -3.81 -4.81
CA LYS A 26 2.92 -3.20 -5.90
C LYS A 26 2.23 -1.90 -6.32
N ILE A 27 2.97 -0.80 -6.34
CA ILE A 27 2.48 0.46 -6.87
C ILE A 27 2.67 0.43 -8.39
N THR A 28 1.58 0.52 -9.13
CA THR A 28 1.61 0.67 -10.59
C THR A 28 1.22 2.09 -10.96
N PHE A 29 1.89 2.65 -11.97
CA PHE A 29 1.57 3.95 -12.52
C PHE A 29 1.08 3.75 -13.96
N SER A 30 -0.23 3.89 -14.17
CA SER A 30 -0.83 3.85 -15.49
C SER A 30 -1.14 5.28 -15.94
N GLY A 31 -0.20 5.88 -16.66
CA GLY A 31 -0.28 7.28 -17.09
C GLY A 31 -0.27 8.26 -15.91
N LYS A 32 -1.39 8.96 -15.68
CA LYS A 32 -1.56 9.91 -14.55
C LYS A 32 -2.14 9.28 -13.29
N LEU A 33 -2.53 8.01 -13.36
CA LEU A 33 -3.18 7.29 -12.24
C LEU A 33 -2.16 6.35 -11.59
N SER A 34 -2.18 6.32 -10.27
CA SER A 34 -1.46 5.32 -9.47
C SER A 34 -2.45 4.32 -8.88
N ASP A 35 -2.16 3.04 -8.99
CA ASP A 35 -2.94 1.96 -8.38
C ASP A 35 -2.05 1.09 -7.47
N ILE A 36 -2.68 0.27 -6.63
CA ILE A 36 -2.02 -0.72 -5.76
C ILE A 36 -2.48 -2.11 -6.19
N GLU A 37 -1.58 -2.84 -6.85
CA GLU A 37 -1.82 -4.18 -7.38
C GLU A 37 -1.07 -5.24 -6.57
N ASN A 38 -1.39 -6.52 -6.79
CA ASN A 38 -0.74 -7.68 -6.16
C ASN A 38 -0.64 -7.56 -4.63
N ILE A 39 -1.78 -7.26 -4.01
CA ILE A 39 -1.88 -7.11 -2.56
C ILE A 39 -1.73 -8.47 -1.88
N GLU A 40 -0.78 -8.56 -0.94
CA GLU A 40 -0.59 -9.69 -0.05
C GLU A 40 -0.73 -9.23 1.41
N PHE A 41 -1.65 -9.82 2.15
CA PHE A 41 -1.81 -9.58 3.59
C PHE A 41 -0.97 -10.56 4.39
N PHE A 42 -0.20 -10.05 5.35
CA PHE A 42 0.63 -10.87 6.25
C PHE A 42 -0.14 -11.35 7.49
N ASP A 43 -1.24 -10.67 7.82
CA ASP A 43 -2.07 -11.02 8.96
C ASP A 43 -3.21 -11.94 8.53
N GLN A 44 -3.53 -12.92 9.38
CA GLN A 44 -4.67 -13.81 9.17
C GLN A 44 -5.96 -13.15 9.67
N ASN A 45 -7.10 -13.52 9.07
CA ASN A 45 -8.45 -13.08 9.47
C ASN A 45 -8.67 -11.56 9.43
N VAL A 46 -7.95 -10.84 8.57
CA VAL A 46 -8.19 -9.42 8.34
C VAL A 46 -9.62 -9.22 7.84
N SER A 47 -10.40 -8.41 8.55
CA SER A 47 -11.77 -8.12 8.11
C SER A 47 -11.76 -7.23 6.87
N VAL A 48 -12.81 -7.34 6.04
CA VAL A 48 -12.97 -6.51 4.84
C VAL A 48 -12.93 -5.01 5.18
N MET A 49 -13.48 -4.62 6.33
CA MET A 49 -13.48 -3.22 6.78
C MET A 49 -12.07 -2.73 7.15
N GLU A 50 -11.27 -3.55 7.82
CA GLU A 50 -9.89 -3.21 8.17
C GLU A 50 -9.00 -3.14 6.94
N ALA A 51 -9.17 -4.08 6.01
CA ALA A 51 -8.50 -4.07 4.71
C ALA A 51 -8.85 -2.80 3.92
N ALA A 52 -10.14 -2.44 3.80
CA ALA A 52 -10.57 -1.23 3.11
C ALA A 52 -9.99 0.04 3.75
N ARG A 53 -9.98 0.12 5.08
CA ARG A 53 -9.39 1.24 5.83
C ARG A 53 -7.91 1.39 5.52
N VAL A 54 -7.13 0.31 5.66
CA VAL A 54 -5.68 0.37 5.47
C VAL A 54 -5.30 0.70 4.02
N MET A 55 -6.05 0.19 3.05
CA MET A 55 -5.80 0.45 1.62
C MET A 55 -6.07 1.91 1.26
N ARG A 56 -7.15 2.50 1.81
CA ARG A 56 -7.42 3.93 1.65
C ARG A 56 -6.29 4.78 2.23
N GLU A 57 -5.83 4.46 3.43
CA GLU A 57 -4.72 5.15 4.08
C GLU A 57 -3.41 5.02 3.28
N ALA A 58 -3.15 3.85 2.69
CA ALA A 58 -2.00 3.63 1.82
C ALA A 58 -2.06 4.49 0.55
N GLY A 59 -3.21 4.60 -0.10
CA GLY A 59 -3.43 5.47 -1.24
C GLY A 59 -3.19 6.95 -0.91
N GLU A 60 -3.72 7.42 0.23
CA GLU A 60 -3.47 8.78 0.72
C GLU A 60 -1.98 9.03 1.01
N TYR A 61 -1.28 8.03 1.55
CA TYR A 61 0.16 8.10 1.79
C TYR A 61 0.96 8.22 0.49
N ILE A 62 0.61 7.45 -0.54
CA ILE A 62 1.24 7.54 -1.88
C ILE A 62 1.05 8.94 -2.45
N ILE A 63 -0.17 9.49 -2.42
CA ILE A 63 -0.46 10.84 -2.97
C ILE A 63 0.36 11.91 -2.24
N LYS A 64 0.49 11.83 -0.91
CA LYS A 64 1.27 12.78 -0.12
C LYS A 64 2.77 12.72 -0.40
N ASN A 65 3.31 11.53 -0.69
CA ASN A 65 4.74 11.31 -0.96
C ASN A 65 5.08 11.32 -2.47
N SER A 66 4.10 11.56 -3.34
CA SER A 66 4.30 11.72 -4.78
C SER A 66 4.39 13.20 -5.21
N LYS A 67 4.36 14.12 -4.25
CA LYS A 67 4.68 15.56 -4.44
C LYS A 67 6.14 15.80 -4.11
#